data_AF-F4RMB0-F1
#
_entry.id   AF-F4RMB0-F1
#
_cell.length_a   1.000
_cell.length_b   1.000
_cell.length_c   1.000
_cell.angle_alpha   90.00
_cell.angle_beta   90.00
_cell.angle_gamma   90.00
#
_symmetry.space_group_name_H-M   'P 1'
#
loop_
_entity.id
_entity.type
_entity.pdbx_description
1 polymer ?
#
loop_
_entity_poly.entity_id
_entity_poly.type
_entity_poly.pdbx_seq_one_letter_code
_entity_poly.pdbx_strand_id
1 'polypeptide(L)'
;MPPKKVDKGGAGSSKAAVDKTFGMKNKKGGKGQAAIALAKQQASQVGKSKEVMAKEKARMDKEREKEQERKRKEELQALFQPVQVPFGTDPKTVLCQNFKAGHCEKGNKCKFSHDLDIGRKTTKKDLYTDGRDTNRDLNKETDTMDTWDDAKLLSVVLSKQGNPKTTTDIVCKNFIEAIESGKYGWFWECPSGGVNCKYRHALPPGFVLKAQRKKDQEEAKKNELSLEDFLEKERHTLGKSLTPVTKETFAKWKDERLSKKMVEEEGKRKLKEQQAAAGRMNGMSGRDLFTFVMVEFCLFDLFNTLLTRFWLCVL
;
A
#
# COMPACT_ATOMS: atom_id res chain seq x y z
N MET A 1 -36.13 -95.86 -71.76
CA MET A 1 -37.03 -95.57 -70.62
C MET A 1 -36.53 -94.32 -69.91
N PRO A 2 -37.40 -93.34 -69.63
CA PRO A 2 -37.01 -92.04 -69.10
C PRO A 2 -36.70 -92.11 -67.60
N PRO A 3 -35.63 -91.48 -67.08
CA PRO A 3 -35.52 -91.20 -65.67
C PRO A 3 -36.15 -89.83 -65.37
N LYS A 4 -37.03 -89.88 -64.38
CA LYS A 4 -37.96 -88.86 -63.90
C LYS A 4 -37.21 -87.79 -63.09
N LYS A 5 -37.54 -86.51 -63.35
CA LYS A 5 -37.12 -85.35 -62.55
C LYS A 5 -37.54 -85.50 -61.09
N VAL A 6 -36.66 -85.09 -60.19
CA VAL A 6 -37.01 -84.56 -58.86
C VAL A 6 -36.27 -83.24 -58.69
N ASP A 7 -37.06 -82.18 -58.56
CA ASP A 7 -36.66 -80.81 -58.33
C ASP A 7 -36.86 -80.45 -56.85
N LYS A 8 -36.11 -79.43 -56.40
CA LYS A 8 -36.21 -78.65 -55.14
C LYS A 8 -35.39 -79.11 -53.91
N GLY A 9 -34.33 -78.34 -53.63
CA GLY A 9 -34.47 -77.19 -52.72
C GLY A 9 -33.57 -77.14 -51.47
N GLY A 10 -32.80 -76.03 -51.32
CA GLY A 10 -32.21 -75.54 -50.06
C GLY A 10 -30.71 -75.23 -50.15
N ALA A 11 -30.25 -74.06 -50.64
CA ALA A 11 -30.19 -72.71 -50.04
C ALA A 11 -29.13 -72.52 -48.93
N GLY A 12 -28.20 -71.58 -49.16
CA GLY A 12 -27.21 -71.14 -48.17
C GLY A 12 -26.38 -69.91 -48.59
N SER A 13 -26.97 -68.93 -49.28
CA SER A 13 -26.33 -67.62 -49.52
C SER A 13 -26.38 -66.76 -48.26
N SER A 14 -25.26 -66.14 -47.89
CA SER A 14 -25.14 -65.16 -46.80
C SER A 14 -26.17 -64.04 -46.91
N LYS A 15 -27.14 -63.99 -45.99
CA LYS A 15 -28.04 -62.84 -45.83
C LYS A 15 -27.20 -61.63 -45.42
N ALA A 16 -27.17 -60.62 -46.28
CA ALA A 16 -26.65 -59.30 -45.95
C ALA A 16 -27.26 -58.82 -44.63
N ALA A 17 -26.41 -58.29 -43.74
CA ALA A 17 -26.84 -57.66 -42.51
C ALA A 17 -27.76 -56.47 -42.85
N VAL A 18 -29.07 -56.64 -42.63
CA VAL A 18 -30.07 -55.61 -42.90
C VAL A 18 -29.83 -54.42 -41.98
N ASP A 19 -29.52 -53.26 -42.56
CA ASP A 19 -29.36 -51.98 -41.86
C ASP A 19 -30.70 -51.56 -41.22
N LYS A 20 -30.89 -51.93 -39.94
CA LYS A 20 -32.04 -51.51 -39.12
C LYS A 20 -32.15 -50.00 -38.94
N THR A 21 -31.17 -49.21 -39.41
CA THR A 21 -31.22 -47.75 -39.37
C THR A 21 -31.83 -47.12 -40.63
N PHE A 22 -32.13 -47.88 -41.69
CA PHE A 22 -32.50 -47.35 -43.02
C PHE A 22 -33.81 -46.53 -43.09
N GLY A 23 -34.68 -46.54 -42.07
CA GLY A 23 -35.91 -45.72 -42.04
C GLY A 23 -35.94 -44.58 -41.00
N MET A 24 -34.95 -44.49 -40.10
CA MET A 24 -35.00 -43.59 -38.93
C MET A 24 -34.25 -42.27 -39.15
N LYS A 25 -33.53 -42.15 -40.28
CA LYS A 25 -32.55 -41.08 -40.57
C LYS A 25 -33.17 -39.69 -40.74
N ASN A 26 -34.50 -39.59 -40.90
CA ASN A 26 -35.24 -38.31 -41.01
C ASN A 26 -35.80 -37.77 -39.69
N LYS A 27 -35.60 -38.45 -38.55
CA LYS A 27 -36.14 -38.03 -37.24
C LYS A 27 -35.12 -37.18 -36.48
N LYS A 28 -35.17 -35.85 -36.63
CA LYS A 28 -34.26 -34.85 -36.02
C LYS A 28 -34.40 -34.67 -34.49
N GLY A 29 -35.22 -35.45 -33.80
CA GLY A 29 -35.39 -35.36 -32.34
C GLY A 29 -34.32 -36.14 -31.56
N GLY A 30 -33.93 -35.66 -30.37
CA GLY A 30 -32.93 -36.32 -29.52
C GLY A 30 -33.21 -37.80 -29.21
N LYS A 31 -34.49 -38.17 -29.05
CA LYS A 31 -34.92 -39.57 -28.89
C LYS A 31 -34.69 -40.42 -30.15
N GLY A 32 -34.82 -39.83 -31.34
CA GLY A 32 -34.54 -40.48 -32.62
C GLY A 32 -33.04 -40.71 -32.83
N GLN A 33 -32.22 -39.71 -32.51
CA GLN A 33 -30.76 -39.83 -32.54
C GLN A 33 -30.25 -40.88 -31.54
N ALA A 34 -30.80 -40.93 -30.32
CA ALA A 34 -30.48 -41.96 -29.34
C ALA A 34 -30.84 -43.37 -29.81
N ALA A 35 -32.00 -43.55 -30.45
CA ALA A 35 -32.40 -44.84 -31.03
C ALA A 35 -31.49 -45.26 -32.20
N ILE A 36 -31.04 -44.32 -33.05
CA ILE A 36 -30.07 -44.59 -34.12
C ILE A 36 -28.71 -44.97 -33.54
N ALA A 37 -28.25 -44.31 -32.48
CA ALA A 37 -27.00 -44.63 -31.81
C ALA A 37 -27.04 -46.02 -31.16
N LEU A 38 -28.13 -46.36 -30.47
CA LEU A 38 -28.34 -47.68 -29.89
C LEU A 38 -28.42 -48.78 -30.97
N ALA A 39 -29.12 -48.52 -32.07
CA ALA A 39 -29.21 -49.45 -33.21
C ALA A 39 -27.85 -49.67 -33.88
N LYS A 40 -27.02 -48.62 -34.03
CA LYS A 40 -25.63 -48.74 -34.52
C LYS A 40 -24.74 -49.52 -33.54
N GLN A 41 -24.87 -49.28 -32.25
CA GLN A 41 -24.14 -50.01 -31.22
C GLN A 41 -24.52 -51.50 -31.21
N GLN A 42 -25.81 -51.82 -31.33
CA GLN A 42 -26.30 -53.19 -31.47
C GLN A 42 -25.82 -53.84 -32.78
N ALA A 43 -25.83 -53.11 -33.91
CA ALA A 43 -25.31 -53.61 -35.18
C ALA A 43 -23.80 -53.90 -35.14
N SER A 44 -23.01 -53.07 -34.46
CA SER A 44 -21.55 -53.29 -34.28
C SER A 44 -21.18 -54.46 -33.37
N GLN A 45 -22.13 -54.96 -32.58
CA GLN A 45 -21.94 -56.10 -31.66
C GLN A 45 -22.35 -57.44 -32.29
N VAL A 46 -23.14 -57.43 -33.37
CA VAL A 46 -23.52 -58.65 -34.09
C VAL A 46 -22.33 -59.12 -34.94
N GLY A 47 -21.72 -60.24 -34.56
CA GLY A 47 -20.64 -60.91 -35.30
C GLY A 47 -19.28 -60.95 -34.61
N LYS A 48 -19.08 -60.20 -33.51
CA LYS A 48 -17.87 -60.32 -32.69
C LYS A 48 -18.09 -61.41 -31.62
N SER A 49 -17.22 -62.43 -31.58
CA SER A 49 -17.26 -63.44 -30.51
C SER A 49 -17.11 -62.78 -29.13
N LYS A 50 -17.82 -63.30 -28.12
CA LYS A 50 -17.76 -62.83 -26.71
C LYS A 50 -16.32 -62.71 -26.20
N GLU A 51 -15.44 -63.60 -26.69
CA GLU A 51 -14.03 -63.65 -26.36
C GLU A 51 -13.21 -62.49 -26.96
N VAL A 52 -13.52 -62.07 -28.19
CA VAL A 52 -12.87 -60.91 -28.84
C VAL A 52 -13.27 -59.61 -28.14
N MET A 53 -14.54 -59.48 -27.76
CA MET A 53 -15.04 -58.32 -26.99
C MET A 53 -14.44 -58.25 -25.58
N ALA A 54 -14.25 -59.39 -24.92
CA ALA A 54 -13.59 -59.47 -23.61
C ALA A 54 -12.10 -59.06 -23.71
N LYS A 55 -11.40 -59.50 -24.76
CA LYS A 55 -9.99 -59.16 -25.01
C LYS A 55 -9.79 -57.67 -25.35
N GLU A 56 -10.69 -57.09 -26.15
CA GLU A 56 -10.68 -55.66 -26.48
C GLU A 56 -10.96 -54.79 -25.24
N LYS A 57 -11.95 -55.17 -24.42
CA LYS A 57 -12.26 -54.49 -23.14
C LYS A 57 -11.10 -54.57 -22.15
N ALA A 58 -10.47 -55.73 -21.99
CA ALA A 58 -9.30 -55.91 -21.12
C ALA A 58 -8.11 -55.04 -21.57
N ARG A 59 -7.90 -54.87 -22.88
CA ARG A 59 -6.86 -53.97 -23.41
C ARG A 59 -7.15 -52.51 -23.08
N MET A 60 -8.39 -52.06 -23.29
CA MET A 60 -8.82 -50.69 -23.00
C MET A 60 -8.81 -50.37 -21.50
N ASP A 61 -9.17 -51.34 -20.65
CA ASP A 61 -9.13 -51.18 -19.19
C ASP A 61 -7.68 -51.07 -18.68
N LYS A 62 -6.75 -51.87 -19.21
CA LYS A 62 -5.31 -51.79 -18.89
C LYS A 62 -4.68 -50.47 -19.36
N GLU A 63 -5.11 -49.94 -20.50
CA GLU A 63 -4.64 -48.64 -21.00
C GLU A 63 -5.16 -47.48 -20.14
N ARG A 64 -6.44 -47.54 -19.73
CA ARG A 64 -7.03 -46.56 -18.80
C ARG A 64 -6.37 -46.59 -17.42
N GLU A 65 -6.00 -47.77 -16.91
CA GLU A 65 -5.31 -47.91 -15.64
C GLU A 65 -3.89 -47.30 -15.69
N LYS A 66 -3.14 -47.54 -16.77
CA LYS A 66 -1.83 -46.91 -16.99
C LYS A 66 -1.90 -45.39 -17.13
N GLU A 67 -2.93 -44.87 -17.80
CA GLU A 67 -3.20 -43.44 -17.92
C GLU A 67 -3.47 -42.82 -16.54
N GLN A 68 -4.29 -43.48 -15.70
CA GLN A 68 -4.59 -43.02 -14.35
C GLN A 68 -3.38 -43.08 -13.42
N GLU A 69 -2.53 -44.10 -13.56
CA GLU A 69 -1.28 -44.21 -12.81
C GLU A 69 -0.28 -43.12 -13.23
N ARG A 70 -0.15 -42.86 -14.53
CA ARG A 70 0.68 -41.75 -15.04
C ARG A 70 0.20 -40.40 -14.49
N LYS A 71 -1.11 -40.14 -14.51
CA LYS A 71 -1.69 -38.90 -13.95
C LYS A 71 -1.45 -38.79 -12.45
N ARG A 72 -1.65 -39.87 -11.68
CA ARG A 72 -1.32 -39.87 -10.24
C ARG A 72 0.15 -39.59 -9.98
N LYS A 73 1.05 -40.13 -10.80
CA LYS A 73 2.49 -39.87 -10.69
C LYS A 73 2.85 -38.42 -11.03
N GLU A 74 2.20 -37.84 -12.04
CA GLU A 74 2.37 -36.44 -12.42
C GLU A 74 1.83 -35.48 -11.35
N GLU A 75 0.67 -35.78 -10.77
CA GLU A 75 0.09 -35.03 -9.64
C GLU A 75 1.01 -35.10 -8.40
N LEU A 76 1.57 -36.27 -8.08
CA LEU A 76 2.55 -36.41 -7.02
C LEU A 76 3.82 -35.59 -7.32
N GLN A 77 4.33 -35.65 -8.55
CA GLN A 77 5.51 -34.88 -8.95
C GLN A 77 5.27 -33.36 -8.92
N ALA A 78 4.07 -32.90 -9.28
CA ALA A 78 3.69 -31.49 -9.19
C ALA A 78 3.63 -31.02 -7.73
N LEU A 79 3.21 -31.87 -6.80
CA LEU A 79 3.20 -31.57 -5.36
C LEU A 79 4.62 -31.40 -4.78
N PHE A 80 5.61 -32.10 -5.33
CA PHE A 80 7.02 -32.05 -4.89
C PHE A 80 7.89 -31.09 -5.70
N GLN A 81 7.32 -30.19 -6.51
CA GLN A 81 8.09 -29.18 -7.21
C GLN A 81 8.86 -28.28 -6.21
N PRO A 82 10.18 -28.13 -6.36
CA PRO A 82 10.98 -27.33 -5.44
C PRO A 82 10.60 -25.86 -5.59
N VAL A 83 10.27 -25.21 -4.46
CA VAL A 83 9.94 -23.78 -4.44
C VAL A 83 11.12 -22.96 -4.94
N GLN A 84 10.92 -22.28 -6.07
CA GLN A 84 11.87 -21.32 -6.61
C GLN A 84 11.66 -19.99 -5.87
N VAL A 85 12.73 -19.48 -5.25
CA VAL A 85 12.72 -18.15 -4.62
C VAL A 85 12.87 -17.06 -5.69
N PRO A 86 12.08 -15.98 -5.64
CA PRO A 86 12.18 -14.87 -6.59
C PRO A 86 13.55 -14.19 -6.53
N PHE A 87 14.00 -13.72 -7.70
CA PHE A 87 15.30 -13.08 -7.87
C PHE A 87 15.35 -11.77 -7.06
N GLY A 88 16.29 -11.68 -6.10
CA GLY A 88 16.46 -10.52 -5.21
C GLY A 88 16.21 -10.80 -3.72
N THR A 89 15.68 -11.97 -3.36
CA THR A 89 15.48 -12.34 -1.95
C THR A 89 16.63 -13.20 -1.44
N ASP A 90 17.29 -12.78 -0.35
CA ASP A 90 18.36 -13.55 0.28
C ASP A 90 17.83 -14.92 0.73
N PRO A 91 18.39 -16.06 0.27
CA PRO A 91 17.84 -17.38 0.55
C PRO A 91 17.73 -17.73 2.04
N LYS A 92 18.56 -17.12 2.89
CA LYS A 92 18.52 -17.26 4.35
C LYS A 92 17.38 -16.49 5.03
N THR A 93 16.67 -15.63 4.31
CA THR A 93 15.46 -14.96 4.84
C THR A 93 14.21 -15.82 4.68
N VAL A 94 14.31 -16.95 3.97
CA VAL A 94 13.20 -17.88 3.75
C VAL A 94 13.40 -19.13 4.62
N LEU A 95 12.34 -19.54 5.32
CA LEU A 95 12.34 -20.74 6.16
C LEU A 95 12.51 -22.00 5.30
N CYS A 96 13.41 -22.89 5.70
CA CYS A 96 13.64 -24.17 5.03
C CYS A 96 12.41 -25.09 5.20
N GLN A 97 11.82 -25.52 4.08
CA GLN A 97 10.67 -26.44 4.09
C GLN A 97 11.02 -27.81 4.67
N ASN A 98 12.19 -28.35 4.33
CA ASN A 98 12.67 -29.63 4.88
C ASN A 98 12.95 -29.53 6.38
N PHE A 99 13.41 -28.37 6.87
CA PHE A 99 13.61 -28.16 8.30
C PHE A 99 12.28 -28.05 9.03
N LYS A 100 11.31 -27.34 8.43
CA LYS A 100 9.93 -27.29 8.92
C LYS A 100 9.28 -28.68 8.98
N ALA A 101 9.64 -29.57 8.05
CA ALA A 101 9.23 -30.97 8.04
C ALA A 101 10.12 -31.91 8.88
N GLY A 102 11.17 -31.40 9.56
CA GLY A 102 12.06 -32.19 10.42
C GLY A 102 13.08 -33.07 9.68
N HIS A 103 13.20 -32.97 8.36
CA HIS A 103 14.05 -33.83 7.51
C HIS A 103 15.16 -33.03 6.79
N CYS A 104 15.73 -32.00 7.43
CA CYS A 104 16.83 -31.25 6.83
C CYS A 104 18.20 -31.76 7.29
N GLU A 105 18.87 -32.52 6.43
CA GLU A 105 20.23 -33.05 6.68
C GLU A 105 21.33 -31.98 6.54
N LYS A 106 21.01 -30.82 5.96
CA LYS A 106 21.99 -29.77 5.64
C LYS A 106 22.38 -28.92 6.86
N GLY A 107 21.67 -29.05 7.98
CA GLY A 107 21.95 -28.34 9.23
C GLY A 107 22.21 -26.83 9.02
N ASN A 108 23.25 -26.28 9.65
CA ASN A 108 23.61 -24.86 9.56
C ASN A 108 24.15 -24.42 8.19
N LYS A 109 24.48 -25.36 7.30
CA LYS A 109 24.94 -25.09 5.92
C LYS A 109 23.78 -25.04 4.92
N CYS A 110 22.54 -25.18 5.38
CA CYS A 110 21.37 -25.07 4.54
C CYS A 110 21.27 -23.68 3.87
N LYS A 111 20.91 -23.66 2.59
CA LYS A 111 20.68 -22.41 1.82
C LYS A 111 19.52 -21.59 2.39
N PHE A 112 18.56 -22.29 3.00
CA PHE A 112 17.39 -21.72 3.65
C PHE A 112 17.56 -21.71 5.16
N SER A 113 16.89 -20.81 5.86
CA SER A 113 17.08 -20.68 7.31
C SER A 113 16.33 -21.75 8.10
N HIS A 114 16.93 -22.14 9.23
CA HIS A 114 16.39 -23.06 10.23
C HIS A 114 15.84 -22.31 11.46
N ASP A 115 15.66 -21.01 11.36
CA ASP A 115 15.04 -20.21 12.41
C ASP A 115 13.50 -20.17 12.19
N LEU A 116 12.76 -20.90 13.03
CA LEU A 116 11.29 -20.94 13.00
C LEU A 116 10.65 -19.56 13.21
N ASP A 117 11.37 -18.61 13.82
CA ASP A 117 10.89 -17.27 14.07
C ASP A 117 10.92 -16.38 12.84
N ILE A 118 11.59 -16.79 11.76
CA ILE A 118 11.56 -16.05 10.48
C ILE A 118 10.15 -16.02 9.89
N GLY A 119 9.34 -17.07 10.10
CA GLY A 119 7.93 -17.07 9.71
C GLY A 119 7.06 -16.11 10.55
N ARG A 120 7.51 -15.75 11.76
CA ARG A 120 6.84 -14.77 12.65
C ARG A 120 7.31 -13.34 12.44
N LYS A 121 8.42 -13.11 11.73
CA LYS A 121 8.85 -11.79 11.23
C LYS A 121 7.91 -11.37 10.07
N THR A 122 6.64 -11.25 10.41
CA THR A 122 5.62 -10.65 9.56
C THR A 122 5.99 -9.19 9.32
N THR A 123 5.67 -8.69 8.12
CA THR A 123 5.90 -7.30 7.74
C THR A 123 5.36 -6.37 8.83
N LYS A 124 6.24 -5.57 9.44
CA LYS A 124 5.89 -4.58 10.45
C LYS A 124 4.75 -3.73 9.90
N LYS A 125 3.63 -3.65 10.62
CA LYS A 125 2.47 -2.84 10.23
C LYS A 125 2.97 -1.43 9.89
N ASP A 126 2.78 -1.01 8.65
CA ASP A 126 3.29 0.28 8.18
C ASP A 126 2.57 1.41 8.95
N LEU A 127 3.35 2.38 9.42
CA LEU A 127 2.93 3.47 10.28
C LEU A 127 2.14 4.54 9.51
N TYR A 128 2.34 4.58 8.19
CA TYR A 128 1.82 5.61 7.31
C TYR A 128 0.57 5.16 6.54
N THR A 129 0.23 3.87 6.58
CA THR A 129 -0.94 3.31 5.91
C THR A 129 -1.99 2.85 6.94
N ASP A 130 -3.20 3.40 6.86
CA ASP A 130 -4.33 2.92 7.69
C ASP A 130 -4.83 1.59 7.12
N GLY A 131 -5.06 0.59 7.98
CA GLY A 131 -5.59 -0.71 7.56
C GLY A 131 -6.99 -0.67 6.93
N ARG A 132 -7.67 0.48 6.99
CA ARG A 132 -8.95 0.73 6.31
C ARG A 132 -8.78 1.22 4.87
N ASP A 133 -7.70 1.93 4.56
CA ASP A 133 -7.48 2.50 3.22
C ASP A 133 -7.26 1.37 2.20
N THR A 134 -6.61 0.28 2.59
CA THR A 134 -6.43 -0.91 1.73
C THR A 134 -7.75 -1.51 1.24
N ASN A 135 -8.79 -1.54 2.07
CA ASN A 135 -10.12 -2.03 1.68
C ASN A 135 -10.95 -0.99 0.91
N ARG A 136 -10.65 0.30 1.09
CA ARG A 136 -11.40 1.39 0.46
C ARG A 136 -10.97 1.62 -0.98
N ASP A 137 -9.67 1.60 -1.24
CA ASP A 137 -9.12 1.95 -2.55
C ASP A 137 -9.24 0.77 -3.54
N LEU A 138 -9.06 -0.47 -3.09
CA LEU A 138 -9.30 -1.67 -3.91
C LEU A 138 -10.76 -1.77 -4.42
N ASN A 139 -11.72 -1.38 -3.58
CA ASN A 139 -13.14 -1.39 -3.94
C ASN A 139 -13.61 -0.10 -4.63
N LYS A 140 -12.79 0.95 -4.73
CA LYS A 140 -13.16 2.20 -5.43
C LYS A 140 -12.57 2.26 -6.83
N GLU A 141 -11.34 1.80 -7.02
CA GLU A 141 -10.67 1.83 -8.33
C GLU A 141 -11.24 0.79 -9.30
N THR A 142 -11.71 -0.35 -8.78
CA THR A 142 -12.33 -1.41 -9.59
C THR A 142 -13.83 -1.23 -9.79
N ASP A 143 -14.46 -0.29 -9.07
CA ASP A 143 -15.91 -0.13 -9.03
C ASP A 143 -16.34 1.12 -9.82
N THR A 144 -16.07 1.08 -11.13
CA THR A 144 -16.44 2.13 -12.08
C THR A 144 -17.95 2.04 -12.37
N MET A 145 -18.65 3.19 -12.43
CA MET A 145 -20.12 3.29 -12.59
C MET A 145 -20.70 2.47 -13.75
N ASP A 146 -19.88 2.19 -14.77
CA ASP A 146 -20.24 1.42 -15.96
C ASP A 146 -20.54 -0.07 -15.68
N THR A 147 -20.19 -0.57 -14.49
CA THR A 147 -20.37 -1.98 -14.08
C THR A 147 -21.52 -2.22 -13.10
N TRP A 148 -22.37 -1.20 -12.86
CA TRP A 148 -23.41 -1.26 -11.83
C TRP A 148 -24.77 -1.69 -12.39
N ASP A 149 -25.30 -2.82 -11.91
CA ASP A 149 -26.66 -3.27 -12.19
C ASP A 149 -27.71 -2.52 -11.32
N ASP A 150 -28.98 -2.53 -11.72
CA ASP A 150 -30.11 -1.88 -11.02
C ASP A 150 -30.23 -2.29 -9.53
N ALA A 151 -29.88 -3.54 -9.20
CA ALA A 151 -29.84 -4.03 -7.83
C ALA A 151 -28.73 -3.36 -7.00
N LYS A 152 -27.57 -3.09 -7.62
CA LYS A 152 -26.45 -2.39 -6.98
C LYS A 152 -26.80 -0.91 -6.78
N LEU A 153 -27.45 -0.28 -7.76
CA LEU A 153 -28.02 1.07 -7.65
C LEU A 153 -29.00 1.20 -6.48
N LEU A 154 -29.95 0.26 -6.35
CA LEU A 154 -30.90 0.23 -5.23
C LEU A 154 -30.17 0.09 -3.88
N SER A 155 -29.14 -0.76 -3.79
CA SER A 155 -28.35 -0.94 -2.57
C SER A 155 -27.54 0.31 -2.17
N VAL A 156 -27.04 1.07 -3.14
CA VAL A 156 -26.33 2.34 -2.90
C VAL A 156 -27.31 3.43 -2.44
N VAL A 157 -28.52 3.48 -3.00
CA VAL A 157 -29.55 4.41 -2.54
C VAL A 157 -29.97 4.09 -1.10
N LEU A 158 -30.27 2.83 -0.80
CA LEU A 158 -30.62 2.34 0.55
C LEU A 158 -29.52 2.61 1.58
N SER A 159 -28.25 2.42 1.22
CA SER A 159 -27.12 2.69 2.12
C SER A 159 -26.85 4.19 2.33
N LYS A 160 -27.26 5.07 1.42
CA LYS A 160 -27.17 6.53 1.59
C LYS A 160 -28.25 7.12 2.51
N GLN A 161 -29.30 6.37 2.84
CA GLN A 161 -30.39 6.85 3.72
C GLN A 161 -30.13 6.70 5.22
N GLY A 162 -28.94 6.26 5.64
CA GLY A 162 -28.47 6.36 7.02
C GLY A 162 -27.35 7.40 7.14
N ASN A 163 -27.30 8.18 8.23
CA ASN A 163 -26.18 9.09 8.52
C ASN A 163 -24.88 8.26 8.61
N PRO A 164 -24.03 8.24 7.58
CA PRO A 164 -22.87 7.37 7.56
C PRO A 164 -21.92 7.86 8.65
N LYS A 165 -21.42 6.94 9.50
CA LYS A 165 -20.38 7.30 10.47
C LYS A 165 -19.13 7.70 9.68
N THR A 166 -18.95 8.99 9.47
CA THR A 166 -17.81 9.54 8.74
C THR A 166 -16.54 9.27 9.53
N THR A 167 -15.60 8.55 8.95
CA THR A 167 -14.21 8.53 9.41
C THR A 167 -13.63 9.93 9.23
N THR A 168 -12.97 10.45 10.26
CA THR A 168 -12.29 11.74 10.18
C THR A 168 -10.83 11.55 9.80
N ASP A 169 -10.26 12.49 9.03
CA ASP A 169 -8.83 12.51 8.70
C ASP A 169 -7.94 12.91 9.89
N ILE A 170 -8.56 13.26 11.03
CA ILE A 170 -7.90 13.60 12.28
C ILE A 170 -7.30 12.32 12.88
N VAL A 171 -6.02 12.38 13.23
CA VAL A 171 -5.28 11.27 13.85
C VAL A 171 -5.84 10.93 15.23
N CYS A 172 -5.97 9.64 15.54
CA CYS A 172 -6.43 9.19 16.85
C CYS A 172 -5.40 9.52 17.95
N LYS A 173 -5.86 10.06 19.07
CA LYS A 173 -5.00 10.39 20.23
C LYS A 173 -4.31 9.15 20.82
N ASN A 174 -5.06 8.07 21.00
CA ASN A 174 -4.54 6.81 21.56
C ASN A 174 -3.52 6.16 20.63
N PHE A 175 -3.61 6.42 19.33
CA PHE A 175 -2.63 5.94 18.35
C PHE A 175 -1.30 6.68 18.52
N ILE A 176 -1.33 8.01 18.63
CA ILE A 176 -0.11 8.80 18.91
C ILE A 176 0.54 8.33 20.22
N GLU A 177 -0.26 8.11 21.28
CA GLU A 177 0.25 7.61 22.56
C GLU A 177 0.81 6.18 22.45
N ALA A 178 0.17 5.29 21.69
CA ALA A 178 0.65 3.93 21.46
C ALA A 178 1.99 3.91 20.71
N ILE A 179 2.20 4.85 19.79
CA ILE A 179 3.47 4.98 19.07
C ILE A 179 4.54 5.60 19.97
N GLU A 180 4.21 6.65 20.73
CA GLU A 180 5.14 7.26 21.68
C GLU A 180 5.56 6.28 22.78
N SER A 181 4.67 5.38 23.20
CA SER A 181 4.96 4.31 24.17
C SER A 181 5.53 3.03 23.55
N GLY A 182 5.68 2.97 22.21
CA GLY A 182 6.20 1.78 21.52
C GLY A 182 5.29 0.55 21.57
N LYS A 183 4.02 0.72 21.99
CA LYS A 183 3.01 -0.34 22.09
C LYS A 183 2.26 -0.58 20.78
N TYR A 184 2.41 0.32 19.79
CA TYR A 184 1.83 0.16 18.47
C TYR A 184 2.51 -1.00 17.71
N GLY A 185 1.73 -2.04 17.40
CA GLY A 185 2.23 -3.25 16.78
C GLY A 185 1.13 -4.14 16.23
N TRP A 186 1.49 -5.37 15.86
CA TRP A 186 0.63 -6.34 15.16
C TRP A 186 -0.70 -6.62 15.88
N PHE A 187 -0.71 -6.62 17.21
CA PHE A 187 -1.89 -6.91 18.03
C PHE A 187 -2.46 -5.65 18.73
N TRP A 188 -2.06 -4.45 18.31
CA TRP A 188 -2.55 -3.24 18.95
C TRP A 188 -3.93 -2.86 18.39
N GLU A 189 -4.92 -2.82 19.28
CA GLU A 189 -6.27 -2.34 18.98
C GLU A 189 -6.53 -1.01 19.69
N CYS A 190 -7.18 -0.08 18.98
CA CYS A 190 -7.49 1.22 19.55
C CYS A 190 -8.56 1.10 20.65
N PRO A 191 -8.32 1.59 21.88
CA PRO A 191 -9.31 1.49 22.97
C PRO A 191 -10.62 2.24 22.68
N SER A 192 -10.60 3.24 21.79
CA SER A 192 -11.77 4.05 21.44
C SER A 192 -12.64 3.45 20.32
N GLY A 193 -12.27 2.29 19.76
CA GLY A 193 -13.11 1.65 18.74
C GLY A 193 -12.45 0.59 17.85
N GLY A 194 -11.29 0.06 18.21
CA GLY A 194 -10.58 -1.00 17.48
C GLY A 194 -10.42 -0.66 16.00
N VAL A 195 -10.96 -1.53 15.15
CA VAL A 195 -10.99 -1.39 13.68
C VAL A 195 -11.94 -0.27 13.21
N ASN A 196 -12.95 0.08 14.00
CA ASN A 196 -13.99 1.06 13.67
C ASN A 196 -13.81 2.42 14.37
N CYS A 197 -12.58 2.75 14.79
CA CYS A 197 -12.30 4.05 15.41
C CYS A 197 -12.68 5.19 14.46
N LYS A 198 -13.37 6.22 14.97
CA LYS A 198 -13.76 7.40 14.17
C LYS A 198 -12.55 8.13 13.58
N TYR A 199 -11.43 8.10 14.28
CA TYR A 199 -10.20 8.80 13.96
C TYR A 199 -9.22 7.93 13.17
N ARG A 200 -8.29 8.54 12.44
CA ARG A 200 -7.31 7.85 11.58
C ARG A 200 -6.18 7.20 12.40
N HIS A 201 -5.77 5.98 12.03
CA HIS A 201 -4.65 5.25 12.64
C HIS A 201 -3.44 5.23 11.70
N ALA A 202 -3.09 6.39 11.18
CA ALA A 202 -1.92 6.60 10.34
C ALA A 202 -1.33 7.99 10.64
N LEU A 203 -0.01 8.11 10.59
CA LEU A 203 0.64 9.42 10.73
C LEU A 203 0.43 10.22 9.44
N PRO A 204 0.03 11.50 9.54
CA PRO A 204 0.04 12.41 8.40
C PRO A 204 1.47 12.53 7.86
N PRO A 205 1.63 12.70 6.53
CA PRO A 205 2.94 12.90 5.93
C PRO A 205 3.61 14.14 6.55
N GLY A 206 4.82 13.97 7.07
CA GLY A 206 5.59 15.04 7.73
C GLY A 206 5.37 15.21 9.25
N PHE A 207 4.55 14.38 9.90
CA PHE A 207 4.43 14.42 11.36
C PHE A 207 5.65 13.78 12.03
N VAL A 208 6.49 14.61 12.67
CA VAL A 208 7.65 14.15 13.45
C VAL A 208 7.24 13.95 14.91
N LEU A 209 7.44 12.74 15.41
CA LEU A 209 7.18 12.37 16.82
C LEU A 209 7.95 13.28 17.78
N LYS A 210 7.37 13.58 18.95
CA LYS A 210 8.02 14.44 19.97
C LYS A 210 9.40 13.93 20.37
N ALA A 211 9.55 12.62 20.51
CA ALA A 211 10.82 11.99 20.84
C ALA A 211 11.88 12.22 19.74
N GLN A 212 11.48 12.16 18.46
CA GLN A 212 12.38 12.42 17.34
C GLN A 212 12.74 13.91 17.27
N ARG A 213 11.76 14.81 17.38
CA ARG A 213 12.02 16.26 17.42
C ARG A 213 13.00 16.65 18.52
N LYS A 214 12.92 16.01 19.70
CA LYS A 214 13.86 16.25 20.80
C LYS A 214 15.28 15.79 20.46
N LYS A 215 15.42 14.62 19.82
CA LYS A 215 16.71 14.12 19.35
C LYS A 215 17.32 15.03 18.30
N ASP A 216 16.54 15.43 17.30
CA ASP A 216 17.01 16.34 16.24
C ASP A 216 17.44 17.70 16.82
N GLN A 217 16.72 18.20 17.84
CA GLN A 217 17.10 19.42 18.55
C GLN A 217 18.37 19.25 19.39
N GLU A 218 18.54 18.12 20.08
CA GLU A 218 19.76 17.82 20.83
C GLU A 218 20.96 17.63 19.90
N GLU A 219 20.77 17.02 18.74
CA GLU A 219 21.78 16.85 17.71
C GLU A 219 22.14 18.18 17.06
N ALA A 220 21.16 19.03 16.76
CA ALA A 220 21.41 20.40 16.29
C ALA A 220 22.24 21.21 17.31
N LYS A 221 21.91 21.12 18.61
CA LYS A 221 22.70 21.76 19.68
C LYS A 221 24.11 21.18 19.83
N LYS A 222 24.30 19.90 19.52
CA LYS A 222 25.65 19.28 19.51
C LYS A 222 26.45 19.68 18.28
N ASN A 223 25.78 19.95 17.16
CA ASN A 223 26.38 20.37 15.90
C ASN A 223 26.62 21.88 15.84
N GLU A 224 26.05 22.68 16.75
CA GLU A 224 26.55 24.02 17.05
C GLU A 224 28.00 23.86 17.54
N LEU A 225 28.94 24.09 16.63
CA LEU A 225 30.38 24.08 16.90
C LEU A 225 30.66 24.86 18.18
N SER A 226 31.42 24.24 19.10
CA SER A 226 31.86 24.93 20.30
C SER A 226 32.59 26.22 19.91
N LEU A 227 32.51 27.24 20.75
CA LEU A 227 33.14 28.55 20.49
C LEU A 227 34.62 28.39 20.12
N GLU A 228 35.28 27.42 20.73
CA GLU A 228 36.67 27.04 20.53
C GLU A 228 36.93 26.45 19.13
N ASP A 229 36.09 25.52 18.66
CA ASP A 229 36.21 24.92 17.32
C ASP A 229 35.96 25.96 16.21
N PHE A 230 35.04 26.90 16.47
CA PHE A 230 34.82 28.03 15.58
C PHE A 230 36.07 28.94 15.52
N LEU A 231 36.65 29.28 16.68
CA LEU A 231 37.87 30.08 16.75
C LEU A 231 39.07 29.42 16.08
N GLU A 232 39.23 28.09 16.20
CA GLU A 232 40.31 27.34 15.55
C GLU A 232 40.17 27.34 14.01
N LYS A 233 38.96 27.15 13.49
CA LYS A 233 38.69 27.25 12.05
C LYS A 233 38.95 28.65 11.51
N GLU A 234 38.44 29.68 12.18
CA GLU A 234 38.66 31.07 11.78
C GLU A 234 40.15 31.44 11.83
N ARG A 235 40.87 31.01 12.88
CA ARG A 235 42.32 31.26 12.99
C ARG A 235 43.12 30.62 11.86
N HIS A 236 42.74 29.42 11.40
CA HIS A 236 43.37 28.78 10.25
C HIS A 236 42.97 29.44 8.91
N THR A 237 41.80 30.06 8.86
CA THR A 237 41.29 30.76 7.66
C THR A 237 41.92 32.14 7.49
N LEU A 238 42.32 32.79 8.58
CA LEU A 238 43.03 34.07 8.53
C LEU A 238 44.41 33.92 7.87
N GLY A 239 44.63 34.69 6.80
CA GLY A 239 45.89 34.72 6.05
C GLY A 239 47.04 35.41 6.80
N LYS A 240 48.25 35.37 6.22
CA LYS A 240 49.49 35.87 6.84
C LYS A 240 49.59 37.41 6.94
N SER A 241 48.72 38.17 6.26
CA SER A 241 48.70 39.64 6.29
C SER A 241 47.73 40.14 7.38
N LEU A 242 48.22 40.23 8.62
CA LEU A 242 47.44 40.73 9.75
C LEU A 242 47.91 42.13 10.13
N THR A 243 46.96 43.04 10.39
CA THR A 243 47.27 44.37 10.92
C THR A 243 47.65 44.26 12.41
N PRO A 244 48.83 44.76 12.83
CA PRO A 244 49.23 44.73 14.23
C PRO A 244 48.33 45.65 15.06
N VAL A 245 47.94 45.20 16.25
CA VAL A 245 47.10 45.96 17.18
C VAL A 245 47.97 47.02 17.86
N THR A 246 47.91 48.24 17.33
CA THR A 246 48.51 49.46 17.90
C THR A 246 47.40 50.36 18.42
N LYS A 247 47.74 51.36 19.26
CA LYS A 247 46.74 52.28 19.82
C LYS A 247 45.92 53.00 18.74
N GLU A 248 46.56 53.37 17.64
CA GLU A 248 45.92 54.07 16.52
C GLU A 248 45.00 53.17 15.69
N THR A 249 45.41 51.93 15.44
CA THR A 249 44.58 50.96 14.70
C THR A 249 43.39 50.49 15.54
N PHE A 250 43.57 50.34 16.86
CA PHE A 250 42.49 50.02 17.79
C PHE A 250 41.46 51.16 17.90
N ALA A 251 41.89 52.42 17.93
CA ALA A 251 40.99 53.56 17.95
C ALA A 251 40.10 53.60 16.70
N LYS A 252 40.70 53.46 15.51
CA LYS A 252 39.97 53.36 14.24
C LYS A 252 38.97 52.20 14.23
N TRP A 253 39.40 51.01 14.65
CA TRP A 253 38.53 49.83 14.76
C TRP A 253 37.36 50.05 15.74
N LYS A 254 37.61 50.71 16.88
CA LYS A 254 36.59 50.99 17.89
C LYS A 254 35.53 51.96 17.34
N ASP A 255 35.96 53.01 16.64
CA ASP A 255 35.07 53.98 16.02
C ASP A 255 34.25 53.33 14.89
N GLU A 256 34.85 52.44 14.09
CA GLU A 256 34.16 51.63 13.08
C GLU A 256 33.13 50.66 13.70
N ARG A 257 33.47 50.02 14.83
CA ARG A 257 32.55 49.13 15.54
C ARG A 257 31.37 49.90 16.15
N LEU A 258 31.63 51.05 16.74
CA LEU A 258 30.59 51.90 17.32
C LEU A 258 29.68 52.46 16.23
N SER A 259 30.23 53.00 15.14
CA SER A 259 29.43 53.48 14.00
C SER A 259 28.60 52.36 13.37
N LYS A 260 29.17 51.17 13.15
CA LYS A 260 28.42 50.01 12.66
C LYS A 260 27.27 49.62 13.60
N LYS A 261 27.52 49.58 14.92
CA LYS A 261 26.48 49.28 15.91
C LYS A 261 25.35 50.32 15.88
N MET A 262 25.70 51.60 15.77
CA MET A 262 24.72 52.69 15.68
C MET A 262 23.86 52.55 14.41
N VAL A 263 24.46 52.24 13.26
CA VAL A 263 23.73 52.00 12.00
C VAL A 263 22.81 50.79 12.11
N GLU A 264 23.26 49.69 12.72
CA GLU A 264 22.42 48.50 12.94
C GLU A 264 21.25 48.77 13.90
N GLU A 265 21.47 49.51 14.99
CA GLU A 265 20.43 49.90 15.93
C GLU A 265 19.43 50.89 15.30
N GLU A 266 19.90 51.86 14.52
CA GLU A 266 19.03 52.78 13.78
C GLU A 266 18.22 52.04 12.72
N GLY A 267 18.81 51.09 12.00
CA GLY A 267 18.10 50.21 11.06
C GLY A 267 17.02 49.38 11.75
N LYS A 268 17.31 48.77 12.90
CA LYS A 268 16.32 48.05 13.72
C LYS A 268 15.22 48.98 14.23
N ARG A 269 15.55 50.20 14.63
CA ARG A 269 14.56 51.21 15.06
C ARG A 269 13.64 51.61 13.90
N LYS A 270 14.18 51.90 12.72
CA LYS A 270 13.39 52.23 11.51
C LYS A 270 12.48 51.08 11.10
N LEU A 271 12.94 49.82 11.18
CA LEU A 271 12.11 48.64 10.91
C LEU A 271 10.96 48.51 11.91
N LYS A 272 11.24 48.73 13.21
CA LYS A 272 10.20 48.73 14.25
C LYS A 272 9.20 49.86 14.02
N GLU A 273 9.65 51.06 13.68
CA GLU A 273 8.80 52.21 13.38
C GLU A 273 7.90 51.95 12.16
N GLN A 274 8.43 51.35 11.09
CA GLN A 274 7.64 50.92 9.94
C GLN A 274 6.60 49.84 10.29
N GLN A 275 6.96 48.89 11.17
CA GLN A 275 6.01 47.87 11.66
C GLN A 275 4.91 48.48 12.55
N ALA A 276 5.23 49.49 13.37
CA ALA A 276 4.25 50.25 14.13
C ALA A 276 3.31 51.06 13.22
N ALA A 277 3.86 51.78 12.24
CA ALA A 277 3.08 52.56 11.28
C ALA A 277 2.15 51.68 10.43
N ALA A 278 2.54 50.43 10.15
CA ALA A 278 1.70 49.43 9.48
C ALA A 278 0.65 48.78 10.42
N GLY A 279 0.48 49.27 11.65
CA GLY A 279 -0.50 48.76 12.62
C GLY A 279 -0.17 47.38 13.20
N ARG A 280 1.06 46.87 12.99
CA ARG A 280 1.46 45.51 13.38
C ARG A 280 2.15 45.53 14.74
N MET A 281 1.35 45.70 15.79
CA MET A 281 1.82 45.82 17.19
C MET A 281 2.23 44.50 17.86
N ASN A 282 1.93 43.35 17.25
CA ASN A 282 2.30 42.04 17.81
C ASN A 282 3.83 41.82 17.76
N GLY A 283 4.46 41.74 18.94
CA GLY A 283 5.90 41.43 19.09
C GLY A 283 6.78 42.63 19.46
N MET A 284 6.20 43.81 19.68
CA MET A 284 6.92 44.96 20.22
C MET A 284 7.11 44.84 21.74
N SER A 285 8.25 45.33 22.26
CA SER A 285 8.43 45.40 23.72
C SER A 285 7.53 46.47 24.31
N GLY A 286 7.07 46.32 25.56
CA GLY A 286 6.22 47.33 26.21
C GLY A 286 6.82 48.74 26.23
N ARG A 287 8.17 48.84 26.24
CA ARG A 287 8.90 50.11 26.12
C ARG A 287 8.82 50.69 24.70
N ASP A 288 8.90 49.85 23.67
CA ASP A 288 8.71 50.25 22.27
C ASP A 288 7.26 50.73 22.04
N LEU A 289 6.28 50.00 22.56
CA LEU A 289 4.86 50.40 22.52
C LEU A 289 4.64 51.78 23.17
N PHE A 290 5.25 52.03 24.33
CA PHE A 290 5.11 53.32 25.02
C PHE A 290 5.71 54.48 24.21
N THR A 291 6.84 54.25 23.53
CA THR A 291 7.48 55.29 22.70
C THR A 291 6.70 55.61 21.42
N PHE A 292 6.01 54.64 20.82
CA PHE A 292 5.26 54.87 19.59
C PHE A 292 3.82 55.35 19.84
N VAL A 293 3.12 54.79 20.83
CA VAL A 293 1.72 55.13 21.14
C VAL A 293 1.59 56.51 21.78
N MET A 294 2.53 56.93 22.63
CA MET A 294 2.46 58.23 23.30
C MET A 294 2.68 59.41 22.33
N VAL A 295 3.47 59.21 21.27
CA VAL A 295 3.69 60.22 20.22
C VAL A 295 2.42 60.39 19.37
N GLU A 296 1.72 59.30 19.07
CA GLU A 296 0.47 59.33 18.31
C GLU A 296 -0.69 59.97 19.12
N PHE A 297 -0.77 59.67 20.43
CA PHE A 297 -1.73 60.32 21.34
C PHE A 297 -1.49 61.82 21.51
N CYS A 298 -0.24 62.26 21.67
CA CYS A 298 0.09 63.69 21.75
C CYS A 298 -0.25 64.45 20.46
N LEU A 299 -0.04 63.85 19.29
CA LEU A 299 -0.40 64.46 18.01
C LEU A 299 -1.92 64.53 17.81
N PHE A 300 -2.65 63.49 18.22
CA PHE A 300 -4.11 63.48 18.16
C PHE A 300 -4.72 64.54 19.08
N ASP A 301 -4.23 64.68 20.32
CA ASP A 301 -4.68 65.70 21.26
C ASP A 301 -4.36 67.13 20.77
N LEU A 302 -3.18 67.37 20.19
CA LEU A 302 -2.85 68.67 19.58
C LEU A 302 -3.75 69.01 18.40
N PHE A 303 -4.05 68.04 17.54
CA PHE A 303 -4.90 68.25 16.37
C PHE A 303 -6.37 68.51 16.78
N ASN A 304 -6.88 67.78 17.77
CA ASN A 304 -8.23 67.96 18.28
C ASN A 304 -8.38 69.28 19.06
N THR A 305 -7.34 69.70 19.78
CA THR A 305 -7.30 71.01 20.46
C THR A 305 -7.24 72.17 19.47
N LEU A 306 -6.54 72.00 18.34
CA LEU A 306 -6.52 72.99 17.25
C LEU A 306 -7.86 73.05 16.50
N LEU A 307 -8.48 71.91 16.21
CA LEU A 307 -9.80 71.86 15.54
C LEU A 307 -10.92 72.45 16.40
N THR A 308 -10.95 72.13 17.69
CA THR A 308 -11.94 72.71 18.63
C THR A 308 -11.75 74.21 18.81
N ARG A 309 -10.51 74.70 18.86
CA ARG A 309 -10.22 76.15 18.87
C ARG A 309 -10.59 76.84 17.56
N PHE A 310 -10.42 76.18 16.41
CA PHE A 310 -10.83 76.73 15.12
C PHE A 310 -12.36 76.78 14.99
N TRP A 311 -13.07 75.77 15.50
CA TRP A 311 -14.54 75.73 15.49
C TRP A 311 -15.17 76.74 16.45
N LEU A 312 -14.59 76.98 17.63
CA LEU A 312 -15.02 78.04 18.54
C LEU A 312 -14.73 79.47 18.05
N CYS A 313 -13.90 79.65 17.02
CA CYS A 313 -13.57 80.96 16.46
C CYS A 313 -14.40 81.32 15.21
N VAL A 314 -15.16 80.36 14.67
CA VAL A 314 -16.00 80.50 13.47
C VAL A 314 -17.51 80.58 13.81
N LEU A 315 -17.87 80.48 15.10
CA LEU A 315 -19.20 80.74 15.66
C LEU A 315 -19.19 82.06 16.44
#